data_AF-A0A951HU67-F1
#
_entry.id   AF-A0A951HU67-F1
#
_cell.length_a   1.000
_cell.length_b   1.000
_cell.length_c   1.000
_cell.angle_alpha   90.00
_cell.angle_beta   90.00
_cell.angle_gamma   90.00
#
_symmetry.space_group_name_H-M   'P 1'
#
loop_
_entity.id
_entity.type
_entity.pdbx_description
1 polymer ?
#
loop_
_entity_poly.entity_id
_entity_poly.type
_entity_poly.pdbx_seq_one_letter_code
_entity_poly.pdbx_strand_id
1 'polypeptide(L)'
;MFTIGDPSFTEMAVAAVIAFLFAYGFSWALDKWLLRRLLADRIAGIALGGVAAFVTLMAAGTALLTSRIHVFGNSSAIVVPPIQFVLTFLGGTFAASALRMVVYAREYEKGEDQLVFDPDYDDLSRYDDEVNDWDEKNRGRSYLRRHWVGHLPLPLSYWVNGALLSALVLGIAEYLAYRMRNDWHSLRGMAAVALGYLIVSTLVWLWSSVGIWRSAYWHRRRGGAAGWGFAARALVLLGAVLTVFRSGDIALQAAEFGNLARGKDSIGEIADMKVSPDGRELILRGNIAVGAADRFDTVLAAAPQAKTLVLSSPGGRIFEAERIAEAVRKRGLDTRVDDACMSACTDILLAGRDRSAPARARIGFHQPDFPGLSDAERYRATMAMHDRYVAAGVKEAFVWQAMQPPPQSMWFPTADELVDANVLTTREAVVRASASGRAPGGETLADKSLRNDLAVTAAKLNAGTPRQVDRLTTLEHVSVAGFTMTQVYRMNIGRVEFAGSRARMQAGLRRLVCSDRASAEAVADGARFAFLYKDRAGRPMLDYTVTSCAA
;
A
#
# COMPACT_ATOMS: atom_id res chain seq x y z
N MET A 1 -5.33 -0.49 -10.57
CA MET A 1 -4.18 -0.85 -11.42
C MET A 1 -4.58 -0.56 -12.87
N PHE A 2 -3.92 0.35 -13.57
CA PHE A 2 -4.12 0.51 -15.02
C PHE A 2 -3.49 -0.72 -15.68
N THR A 3 -4.31 -1.57 -16.30
CA THR A 3 -3.80 -2.71 -17.07
C THR A 3 -3.28 -2.18 -18.40
N ILE A 4 -1.97 -1.97 -18.49
CA ILE A 4 -1.26 -1.98 -19.78
C ILE A 4 -1.57 -3.36 -20.39
N GLY A 5 -2.08 -3.41 -21.62
CA GLY A 5 -2.47 -4.66 -22.26
C GLY A 5 -1.34 -5.70 -22.23
N ASP A 6 -1.71 -6.99 -22.17
CA ASP A 6 -0.74 -8.08 -22.09
C ASP A 6 0.24 -8.01 -23.28
N PRO A 7 1.57 -8.12 -23.02
CA PRO A 7 2.58 -8.00 -24.06
C PRO A 7 2.48 -9.14 -25.08
N SER A 8 2.72 -8.82 -26.34
CA SER A 8 2.77 -9.82 -27.42
C SER A 8 3.98 -10.74 -27.28
N PHE A 9 3.89 -11.94 -27.84
CA PHE A 9 4.99 -12.91 -27.84
C PHE A 9 6.28 -12.33 -28.44
N THR A 10 6.17 -11.51 -29.50
CA THR A 10 7.30 -10.86 -30.15
C THR A 10 7.99 -9.84 -29.23
N GLU A 11 7.23 -9.06 -28.46
CA GLU A 11 7.78 -8.11 -27.48
C GLU A 11 8.49 -8.83 -26.34
N MET A 12 7.94 -9.95 -25.88
CA MET A 12 8.60 -10.80 -24.86
C MET A 12 9.88 -11.42 -25.41
N ALA A 13 9.89 -11.91 -26.66
CA ALA A 13 11.09 -12.48 -27.27
C ALA A 13 12.22 -11.45 -27.40
N VAL A 14 11.90 -10.22 -27.84
CA VAL A 14 12.87 -9.12 -27.93
C VAL A 14 13.38 -8.73 -26.53
N ALA A 15 12.49 -8.62 -25.54
CA ALA A 15 12.85 -8.32 -24.16
C ALA A 15 13.78 -9.40 -23.55
N ALA A 16 13.56 -10.67 -23.85
CA ALA A 16 14.42 -11.77 -23.40
C ALA A 16 15.84 -11.64 -23.97
N VAL A 17 15.95 -11.35 -25.27
CA VAL A 17 17.24 -11.18 -25.94
C VAL A 17 17.99 -9.97 -25.40
N ILE A 18 17.31 -8.84 -25.21
CA ILE A 18 17.91 -7.63 -24.62
C ILE A 18 18.40 -7.93 -23.21
N ALA A 19 17.57 -8.58 -22.38
CA ALA A 19 17.95 -8.92 -21.02
C ALA A 19 19.15 -9.87 -20.97
N PHE A 20 19.19 -10.88 -21.85
CA PHE A 20 20.33 -11.80 -21.97
C PHE A 20 21.62 -11.06 -22.35
N LEU A 21 21.60 -10.27 -23.43
CA LEU A 21 22.78 -9.57 -23.92
C LEU A 21 23.28 -8.54 -22.91
N PHE A 22 22.36 -7.77 -22.32
CA PHE A 22 22.69 -6.81 -21.27
C PHE A 22 23.28 -7.52 -20.05
N ALA A 23 22.65 -8.58 -19.54
CA ALA A 23 23.13 -9.30 -18.37
C ALA A 23 24.49 -9.96 -18.61
N TYR A 24 24.71 -10.52 -19.80
CA TYR A 24 25.99 -11.12 -20.15
C TYR A 24 27.12 -10.09 -20.19
N GLY A 25 26.91 -8.97 -20.90
CA GLY A 25 27.89 -7.88 -21.01
C GLY A 25 28.12 -7.14 -19.70
N PHE A 26 27.04 -6.85 -18.97
CA PHE A 26 27.09 -6.17 -17.68
C PHE A 26 27.77 -7.02 -16.62
N SER A 27 27.43 -8.31 -16.50
CA SER A 27 28.10 -9.24 -15.59
C SER A 27 29.59 -9.38 -15.92
N TRP A 28 29.95 -9.41 -17.21
CA TRP A 28 31.36 -9.42 -17.63
C TRP A 28 32.11 -8.14 -17.26
N ALA A 29 31.53 -6.97 -17.52
CA ALA A 29 32.13 -5.69 -17.18
C ALA A 29 32.28 -5.52 -15.67
N LEU A 30 31.25 -5.85 -14.91
CA LEU A 30 31.22 -5.77 -13.45
C LEU A 30 32.24 -6.74 -12.82
N ASP A 31 32.33 -7.97 -13.34
CA ASP A 31 33.36 -8.95 -12.98
C ASP A 31 34.77 -8.38 -13.21
N LYS A 32 35.04 -7.90 -14.42
CA LYS A 32 36.37 -7.44 -14.83
C LYS A 32 36.85 -6.18 -14.10
N TRP A 33 35.96 -5.23 -13.84
CA TRP A 33 36.31 -3.91 -13.31
C TRP A 33 36.16 -3.77 -11.80
N LEU A 34 35.22 -4.51 -11.19
CA LEU A 34 34.83 -4.30 -9.80
C LEU A 34 34.89 -5.59 -8.97
N LEU A 35 34.14 -6.62 -9.35
CA LEU A 35 33.94 -7.80 -8.50
C LEU A 35 35.21 -8.64 -8.36
N ARG A 36 36.08 -8.75 -9.38
CA ARG A 36 37.40 -9.41 -9.23
C ARG A 36 38.32 -8.76 -8.20
N ARG A 37 38.16 -7.46 -7.95
CA ARG A 37 38.96 -6.72 -6.95
C ARG A 37 38.38 -6.89 -5.53
N LEU A 38 37.13 -7.31 -5.42
CA LEU A 38 36.37 -7.37 -4.15
C LEU A 38 36.01 -8.80 -3.71
N LEU A 39 35.92 -9.75 -4.64
CA LEU A 39 35.51 -11.14 -4.47
C LEU A 39 36.58 -12.04 -5.10
N ALA A 40 37.20 -12.90 -4.30
CA ALA A 40 38.14 -13.91 -4.78
C ALA A 40 37.44 -15.10 -5.49
N ASP A 41 36.11 -15.17 -5.43
CA ASP A 41 35.27 -16.22 -6.02
C ASP A 41 34.59 -15.69 -7.29
N ARG A 42 35.00 -16.24 -8.45
CA ARG A 42 34.45 -15.85 -9.76
C ARG A 42 33.01 -16.33 -9.98
N ILE A 43 32.59 -17.43 -9.36
CA ILE A 43 31.21 -17.93 -9.46
C ILE A 43 30.28 -16.96 -8.70
N ALA A 44 30.70 -16.53 -7.51
CA ALA A 44 30.01 -15.49 -6.75
C ALA A 44 29.92 -14.17 -7.56
N GLY A 45 31.00 -13.80 -8.23
CA GLY A 45 31.04 -12.61 -9.11
C GLY A 45 30.05 -12.69 -10.27
N ILE A 46 29.97 -13.84 -10.95
CA ILE A 46 29.03 -14.06 -12.08
C ILE A 46 27.57 -14.00 -11.60
N ALA A 47 27.26 -14.64 -10.48
CA ALA A 47 25.91 -14.64 -9.89
C ALA A 47 25.48 -13.24 -9.44
N LEU A 48 26.35 -12.50 -8.75
CA LEU A 48 26.08 -11.12 -8.34
C LEU A 48 25.95 -10.17 -9.53
N GLY A 49 26.73 -10.38 -10.59
CA GLY A 49 26.60 -9.63 -11.84
C GLY A 49 25.25 -9.86 -12.53
N GLY A 50 24.74 -11.10 -12.54
CA GLY A 50 23.42 -11.44 -13.07
C GLY A 50 22.28 -10.77 -12.28
N VAL A 51 22.35 -10.80 -10.96
CA VAL A 51 21.37 -10.12 -10.08
C VAL A 51 21.42 -8.60 -10.28
N ALA A 52 22.61 -8.01 -10.33
CA ALA A 52 22.76 -6.57 -10.55
C ALA A 52 22.22 -6.13 -11.92
N ALA A 53 22.42 -6.94 -12.97
CA ALA A 53 21.84 -6.70 -14.29
C ALA A 53 20.31 -6.74 -14.26
N PHE A 54 19.72 -7.74 -13.59
CA PHE A 54 18.28 -7.85 -13.43
C PHE A 54 17.68 -6.64 -12.69
N VAL A 55 18.27 -6.24 -11.57
CA VAL A 55 17.84 -5.05 -10.80
C VAL A 55 17.91 -3.78 -11.66
N THR A 56 18.98 -3.63 -12.45
CA THR A 56 19.16 -2.47 -13.34
C THR A 56 18.08 -2.43 -14.44
N LEU A 57 17.75 -3.58 -15.04
CA LEU A 57 16.68 -3.69 -16.03
C LEU A 57 15.31 -3.36 -15.43
N MET A 58 15.04 -3.84 -14.21
CA MET A 58 13.79 -3.55 -13.48
C MET A 58 13.66 -2.06 -13.12
N ALA A 59 14.74 -1.43 -12.65
CA ALA A 59 14.77 -0.01 -12.32
C ALA A 59 14.55 0.86 -13.57
N ALA A 60 15.25 0.53 -14.68
CA ALA A 60 15.08 1.23 -15.95
C ALA A 60 13.66 1.07 -16.51
N GLY A 61 13.11 -0.15 -16.49
CA GLY A 61 11.74 -0.42 -16.92
C GLY A 61 10.71 0.37 -16.10
N THR A 62 10.87 0.39 -14.79
CA THR A 62 10.00 1.15 -13.87
C THR A 62 10.09 2.65 -14.13
N ALA A 63 11.29 3.21 -14.28
CA ALA A 63 11.48 4.63 -14.58
C ALA A 63 10.84 5.02 -15.93
N LEU A 64 10.99 4.16 -16.94
CA LEU A 64 10.48 4.42 -18.29
C LEU A 64 8.94 4.31 -18.36
N LEU A 65 8.35 3.34 -17.65
CA LEU A 65 6.88 3.23 -17.52
C LEU A 65 6.30 4.39 -16.71
N THR A 66 6.93 4.73 -15.59
CA THR A 66 6.48 5.83 -14.71
C THR A 66 6.57 7.19 -15.43
N SER A 67 7.62 7.45 -16.22
CA SER A 67 7.75 8.69 -16.99
C SER A 67 6.76 8.83 -18.15
N ARG A 68 6.21 7.72 -18.65
CA ARG A 68 5.24 7.72 -19.76
C ARG A 68 3.78 7.81 -19.32
N ILE A 69 3.49 7.65 -18.04
CA ILE A 69 2.12 7.64 -17.51
C ILE A 69 1.91 8.92 -16.70
N HIS A 70 1.18 9.89 -17.27
CA HIS A 70 0.64 11.02 -16.52
C HIS A 70 -0.69 10.60 -15.89
N VAL A 71 -0.69 10.28 -14.59
CA VAL A 71 -1.93 10.04 -13.84
C VAL A 71 -2.48 11.37 -13.35
N PHE A 72 -3.78 11.61 -13.55
CA PHE A 72 -4.51 12.76 -12.99
C PHE A 72 -4.48 12.74 -11.45
N GLY A 73 -3.94 13.79 -10.84
CA GLY A 73 -3.86 13.98 -9.38
C GLY A 73 -2.42 14.09 -8.86
N ASN A 74 -2.22 14.74 -7.71
CA ASN A 74 -0.92 15.04 -7.10
C ASN A 74 -0.14 13.82 -6.56
N SER A 75 -0.55 12.60 -6.92
CA SER A 75 0.08 11.34 -6.53
C SER A 75 0.78 10.73 -7.73
N SER A 76 2.11 10.86 -7.78
CA SER A 76 2.97 10.19 -8.75
C SER A 76 2.91 8.67 -8.53
N ALA A 77 2.02 7.98 -9.23
CA ALA A 77 1.96 6.52 -9.17
C ALA A 77 3.19 5.93 -9.89
N ILE A 78 4.07 5.26 -9.15
CA ILE A 78 5.16 4.47 -9.73
C ILE A 78 4.55 3.27 -10.45
N VAL A 79 4.89 3.07 -11.72
CA VAL A 79 4.38 1.96 -12.53
C VAL A 79 5.47 0.91 -12.73
N VAL A 80 5.23 -0.26 -12.14
CA VAL A 80 6.13 -1.42 -12.20
C VAL A 80 5.84 -2.24 -13.46
N PRO A 81 6.87 -2.83 -14.12
CA PRO A 81 6.66 -3.71 -15.27
C PRO A 81 5.70 -4.87 -14.97
N PRO A 82 4.83 -5.26 -15.93
CA PRO A 82 3.99 -6.45 -15.82
C PRO A 82 4.79 -7.71 -15.53
N ILE A 83 4.20 -8.68 -14.82
CA ILE A 83 4.87 -9.90 -14.37
C ILE A 83 5.50 -10.70 -15.52
N GLN A 84 4.92 -10.64 -16.72
CA GLN A 84 5.44 -11.29 -17.92
C GLN A 84 6.82 -10.73 -18.32
N PHE A 85 7.02 -9.41 -18.24
CA PHE A 85 8.33 -8.79 -18.48
C PHE A 85 9.33 -9.15 -17.37
N VAL A 86 8.87 -9.24 -16.13
CA VAL A 86 9.71 -9.65 -14.99
C VAL A 86 10.24 -11.08 -15.19
N LEU A 87 9.36 -12.02 -15.55
CA LEU A 87 9.73 -13.41 -15.85
C LEU A 87 10.66 -13.50 -17.06
N THR A 88 10.43 -12.68 -18.08
CA THR A 88 11.26 -12.62 -19.28
C THR A 88 12.68 -12.11 -18.97
N PHE A 89 12.80 -11.05 -18.17
CA PHE A 89 14.09 -10.53 -17.73
C PHE A 89 14.83 -11.51 -16.81
N LEU A 90 14.11 -12.20 -15.91
CA LEU A 90 14.66 -13.27 -15.09
C LEU A 90 15.19 -14.43 -15.95
N GLY A 91 14.41 -14.89 -16.94
CA GLY A 91 14.82 -15.96 -17.85
C GLY A 91 16.08 -15.61 -18.65
N GLY A 92 16.13 -14.39 -19.23
CA GLY A 92 17.29 -13.92 -20.00
C GLY A 92 18.55 -13.75 -19.13
N THR A 93 18.41 -13.15 -17.95
CA THR A 93 19.54 -12.96 -17.01
C THR A 93 20.05 -14.29 -16.44
N PHE A 94 19.17 -15.24 -16.16
CA PHE A 94 19.52 -16.58 -15.72
C PHE A 94 20.27 -17.35 -16.81
N ALA A 95 19.75 -17.36 -18.04
CA ALA A 95 20.41 -18.01 -19.18
C ALA A 95 21.82 -17.44 -19.44
N ALA A 96 21.99 -16.11 -19.35
CA ALA A 96 23.29 -15.46 -19.49
C ALA A 96 24.26 -15.87 -18.37
N SER A 97 23.78 -15.95 -17.13
CA SER A 97 24.56 -16.35 -15.97
C SER A 97 24.97 -17.82 -16.03
N ALA A 98 24.04 -18.70 -16.42
CA ALA A 98 24.31 -20.13 -16.63
C ALA A 98 25.33 -20.36 -17.74
N LEU A 99 25.22 -19.66 -18.87
CA LEU A 99 26.21 -19.75 -19.95
C LEU A 99 27.59 -19.28 -19.48
N ARG A 100 27.66 -18.16 -18.73
CA ARG A 100 28.94 -17.71 -18.13
C ARG A 100 29.51 -18.72 -17.14
N MET A 101 28.68 -19.41 -16.36
CA MET A 101 29.12 -20.48 -15.47
C MET A 101 29.65 -21.70 -16.23
N VAL A 102 29.02 -22.10 -17.35
CA VAL A 102 29.50 -23.20 -18.20
C VAL A 102 30.83 -22.86 -18.86
N VAL A 103 30.98 -21.64 -19.39
CA VAL A 103 32.25 -21.16 -19.95
C VAL A 103 33.35 -21.18 -18.88
N TYR A 104 33.03 -20.72 -17.67
CA TYR A 104 33.96 -20.77 -16.54
C TYR A 104 34.28 -22.20 -16.07
N ALA A 105 33.29 -23.08 -16.02
CA ALA A 105 33.47 -24.48 -15.62
C ALA A 105 34.38 -25.24 -16.60
N ARG A 106 34.25 -24.99 -17.91
CA ARG A 106 35.17 -25.54 -18.92
C ARG A 106 36.61 -25.03 -18.80
N GLU A 107 36.81 -23.83 -18.25
CA GLU A 107 38.14 -23.33 -17.88
C GLU A 107 38.68 -24.01 -16.60
N TYR A 108 37.79 -24.53 -15.75
CA TYR A 108 38.08 -25.13 -14.44
C TYR A 108 38.31 -26.65 -14.50
N GLU A 109 37.63 -27.37 -15.40
CA GLU A 109 37.75 -28.84 -15.62
C GLU A 109 39.13 -29.31 -16.12
N LYS A 110 40.14 -28.44 -16.18
CA LYS A 110 41.53 -28.81 -16.46
C LYS A 110 42.32 -29.26 -15.20
N GLY A 111 41.66 -29.46 -14.06
CA GLY A 111 42.27 -29.97 -12.83
C GLY A 111 41.31 -30.90 -12.08
N GLU A 112 41.73 -32.15 -11.88
CA GLU A 112 40.99 -33.26 -11.29
C GLU A 112 41.10 -33.24 -9.74
N ASP A 113 40.02 -33.59 -9.02
CA ASP A 113 40.04 -34.63 -7.96
C ASP A 113 38.77 -34.71 -7.06
N GLN A 114 38.54 -35.92 -6.53
CA GLN A 114 37.37 -36.39 -5.76
C GLN A 114 37.53 -36.28 -4.24
N LEU A 115 36.37 -36.25 -3.55
CA LEU A 115 36.13 -36.05 -2.10
C LEU A 115 36.06 -37.37 -1.31
N VAL A 116 36.61 -37.42 -0.07
CA VAL A 116 35.93 -37.83 1.19
C VAL A 116 36.75 -37.36 2.42
N PHE A 117 36.14 -36.72 3.44
CA PHE A 117 36.16 -37.06 4.89
C PHE A 117 35.87 -35.89 5.86
N ASP A 118 35.31 -36.26 7.02
CA ASP A 118 34.86 -35.47 8.18
C ASP A 118 36.02 -34.68 8.86
N PRO A 119 35.91 -33.34 9.04
CA PRO A 119 37.04 -32.52 9.47
C PRO A 119 37.32 -32.59 10.98
N ASP A 120 38.59 -32.86 11.30
CA ASP A 120 39.21 -32.56 12.60
C ASP A 120 39.94 -31.20 12.46
N TYR A 121 39.53 -30.21 13.25
CA TYR A 121 40.06 -28.84 13.15
C TYR A 121 41.48 -28.70 13.73
N ASP A 122 41.97 -29.73 14.41
CA ASP A 122 43.31 -29.77 15.01
C ASP A 122 44.32 -30.55 14.14
N ASP A 123 43.86 -31.27 13.10
CA ASP A 123 44.71 -32.04 12.18
C ASP A 123 44.74 -31.42 10.78
N LEU A 124 45.69 -30.51 10.57
CA LEU A 124 45.89 -29.79 9.31
C LEU A 124 46.33 -30.69 8.14
N SER A 125 46.75 -31.94 8.41
CA SER A 125 47.23 -32.87 7.37
C SER A 125 46.12 -33.40 6.46
N ARG A 126 44.85 -33.22 6.85
CA ARG A 126 43.66 -33.63 6.09
C ARG A 126 43.16 -32.57 5.09
N TYR A 127 43.75 -31.39 5.09
CA TYR A 127 43.38 -30.30 4.21
C TYR A 127 44.43 -30.12 3.12
N ASP A 128 44.00 -29.86 1.89
CA ASP A 128 44.92 -29.45 0.83
C ASP A 128 45.65 -28.16 1.24
N ASP A 129 46.89 -27.98 0.77
CA ASP A 129 47.75 -26.83 1.09
C ASP A 129 47.03 -25.48 0.89
N GLU A 130 46.13 -25.38 -0.10
CA GLU A 130 45.33 -24.18 -0.37
C GLU A 130 44.40 -23.81 0.81
N VAL A 131 43.83 -24.80 1.50
CA VAL A 131 42.94 -24.58 2.65
C VAL A 131 43.75 -24.20 3.89
N ASN A 132 44.92 -24.82 4.09
CA ASN A 132 45.84 -24.51 5.19
C ASN A 132 46.36 -23.07 5.10
N ASP A 133 46.89 -22.67 3.94
CA ASP A 133 47.34 -21.30 3.65
C ASP A 133 46.23 -20.28 3.89
N TRP A 134 45.01 -20.65 3.50
CA TRP A 134 43.86 -19.77 3.66
C TRP A 134 43.42 -19.62 5.11
N ASP A 135 43.47 -20.69 5.91
CA ASP A 135 43.13 -20.66 7.33
C ASP A 135 44.17 -19.82 8.09
N GLU A 136 45.47 -20.06 7.87
CA GLU A 136 46.56 -19.28 8.48
C GLU A 136 46.43 -17.77 8.19
N LYS A 137 46.16 -17.41 6.94
CA LYS A 137 45.99 -16.00 6.51
C LYS A 137 44.85 -15.27 7.20
N ASN A 138 43.86 -15.99 7.73
CA ASN A 138 42.62 -15.43 8.24
C ASN A 138 42.37 -15.70 9.73
N ARG A 139 43.08 -16.65 10.37
CA ARG A 139 42.98 -16.96 11.82
C ARG A 139 43.10 -15.73 12.72
N GLY A 140 44.07 -14.85 12.45
CA GLY A 140 44.34 -13.64 13.24
C GLY A 140 43.43 -12.43 12.96
N ARG A 141 42.41 -12.55 12.10
CA ARG A 141 41.54 -11.43 11.72
C ARG A 141 40.36 -11.28 12.69
N SER A 142 39.81 -10.07 12.79
CA SER A 142 38.57 -9.80 13.55
C SER A 142 37.41 -10.69 13.10
N TYR A 143 36.50 -11.04 14.02
CA TYR A 143 35.33 -11.89 13.75
C TYR A 143 34.51 -11.47 12.52
N LEU A 144 34.20 -10.17 12.39
CA LEU A 144 33.44 -9.63 11.27
C LEU A 144 34.10 -9.92 9.92
N ARG A 145 35.43 -9.75 9.85
CA ARG A 145 36.23 -10.03 8.67
C ARG A 145 36.33 -11.53 8.40
N ARG A 146 36.49 -12.35 9.44
CA ARG A 146 36.50 -13.83 9.32
C ARG A 146 35.17 -14.34 8.75
N HIS A 147 34.02 -13.84 9.22
CA HIS A 147 32.74 -14.19 8.61
C HIS A 147 32.65 -13.72 7.16
N TRP A 148 32.95 -12.44 6.91
CA TRP A 148 32.83 -11.85 5.58
C TRP A 148 33.63 -12.61 4.52
N VAL A 149 34.83 -13.11 4.84
CA VAL A 149 35.63 -13.90 3.89
C VAL A 149 35.22 -15.37 3.80
N GLY A 150 34.32 -15.85 4.66
CA GLY A 150 33.83 -17.24 4.71
C GLY A 150 34.64 -18.16 5.63
N HIS A 151 35.43 -17.63 6.56
CA HIS A 151 36.32 -18.40 7.45
C HIS A 151 35.59 -19.11 8.56
N LEU A 152 34.43 -18.62 8.93
CA LEU A 152 33.62 -19.29 9.93
C LEU A 152 33.01 -20.58 9.36
N PRO A 153 32.76 -21.59 10.22
CA PRO A 153 31.99 -22.77 9.84
C PRO A 153 30.61 -22.39 9.27
N LEU A 154 30.09 -23.24 8.39
CA LEU A 154 28.79 -23.00 7.75
C LEU A 154 27.64 -22.92 8.76
N PRO A 155 27.54 -23.80 9.79
CA PRO A 155 26.48 -23.70 10.80
C PRO A 155 26.51 -22.38 11.56
N LEU A 156 27.70 -21.91 11.96
CA LEU A 156 27.86 -20.63 12.66
C LEU A 156 27.49 -19.45 11.75
N SER A 157 27.93 -19.50 10.49
CA SER A 157 27.64 -18.46 9.49
C SER A 157 26.14 -18.37 9.18
N TYR A 158 25.45 -19.50 9.08
CA TYR A 158 24.04 -19.54 8.73
C TYR A 158 23.13 -19.28 9.95
N TRP A 159 23.27 -20.06 11.02
CA TRP A 159 22.34 -20.03 12.15
C TRP A 159 22.57 -18.83 13.07
N VAL A 160 23.81 -18.51 13.39
CA VAL A 160 24.10 -17.41 14.32
C VAL A 160 24.12 -16.07 13.60
N ASN A 161 24.97 -15.96 12.58
CA ASN A 161 25.15 -14.68 11.88
C ASN A 161 23.99 -14.35 10.94
N GLY A 162 23.41 -15.35 10.27
CA GLY A 162 22.23 -15.16 9.42
C GLY A 162 20.93 -15.09 10.22
N ALA A 163 20.54 -16.20 10.86
CA ALA A 163 19.21 -16.33 11.45
C ALA A 163 19.07 -15.60 12.80
N LEU A 164 19.91 -15.93 13.79
CA LEU A 164 19.80 -15.39 15.16
C LEU A 164 20.03 -13.88 15.19
N LEU A 165 21.06 -13.38 14.51
CA LEU A 165 21.32 -11.94 14.45
C LEU A 165 20.17 -11.18 13.79
N SER A 166 19.61 -11.68 12.68
CA SER A 166 18.45 -11.05 12.03
C SER A 166 17.21 -11.06 12.95
N ALA A 167 16.98 -12.16 13.67
CA ALA A 167 15.89 -12.25 14.66
C ALA A 167 16.08 -11.27 15.82
N LEU A 168 17.32 -11.09 16.30
CA LEU A 168 17.65 -10.13 17.34
C LEU A 168 17.43 -8.68 16.87
N VAL A 169 17.85 -8.34 15.65
CA VAL A 169 17.63 -7.02 15.04
C VAL A 169 16.13 -6.73 14.94
N LEU A 170 15.33 -7.69 14.48
CA LEU A 170 13.88 -7.56 14.43
C LEU A 170 13.28 -7.39 15.84
N GLY A 171 13.67 -8.23 16.80
CA GLY A 171 13.17 -8.15 18.18
C GLY A 171 13.49 -6.82 18.86
N ILE A 172 14.69 -6.26 18.64
CA ILE A 172 15.07 -4.93 19.13
C ILE A 172 14.22 -3.85 18.47
N ALA A 173 14.01 -3.92 17.16
CA ALA A 173 13.19 -2.95 16.43
C ALA A 173 11.72 -2.97 16.90
N GLU A 174 11.14 -4.15 17.08
CA GLU A 174 9.79 -4.34 17.62
C GLU A 174 9.67 -3.81 19.06
N TYR A 175 10.65 -4.11 19.91
CA TYR A 175 10.70 -3.58 21.27
C TYR A 175 10.76 -2.05 21.27
N LEU A 176 11.65 -1.45 20.46
CA LEU A 176 11.75 0.01 20.35
C LEU A 176 10.46 0.61 19.80
N ALA A 177 9.87 0.04 18.75
CA ALA A 177 8.59 0.51 18.19
C ALA A 177 7.46 0.42 19.23
N TYR A 178 7.41 -0.66 20.01
CA TYR A 178 6.49 -0.82 21.14
C TYR A 178 6.69 0.28 22.20
N ARG A 179 7.93 0.60 22.57
CA ARG A 179 8.23 1.68 23.52
C ARG A 179 7.83 3.06 22.96
N MET A 180 8.10 3.30 21.67
CA MET A 180 7.68 4.54 20.99
C MET A 180 6.16 4.69 20.99
N ARG A 181 5.42 3.58 20.83
CA ARG A 181 3.95 3.55 20.80
C ARG A 181 3.33 3.77 22.18
N ASN A 182 3.80 3.05 23.19
CA ASN A 182 3.13 2.98 24.49
C ASN A 182 3.66 3.96 25.53
N ASP A 183 4.95 4.32 25.49
CA ASP A 183 5.54 5.20 26.51
C ASP A 183 5.74 6.63 26.00
N TRP A 184 6.20 6.78 24.76
CA TRP A 184 6.57 8.09 24.20
C TRP A 184 5.56 8.65 23.20
N HIS A 185 4.59 7.83 22.81
CA HIS A 185 3.49 8.13 21.89
C HIS A 185 3.90 8.87 20.60
N SER A 186 5.08 8.58 20.04
CA SER A 186 5.66 9.36 18.95
C SER A 186 5.61 8.63 17.62
N LEU A 187 4.75 9.12 16.70
CA LEU A 187 4.72 8.60 15.32
C LEU A 187 6.04 8.88 14.58
N ARG A 188 6.67 10.03 14.85
CA ARG A 188 7.98 10.38 14.29
C ARG A 188 9.08 9.44 14.81
N GLY A 189 9.05 9.13 16.10
CA GLY A 189 9.95 8.17 16.72
C GLY A 189 9.81 6.78 16.11
N MET A 190 8.58 6.28 15.92
CA MET A 190 8.33 5.00 15.26
C MET A 190 8.84 4.99 13.82
N ALA A 191 8.63 6.06 13.05
CA ALA A 191 9.16 6.17 11.69
C ALA A 191 10.70 6.14 11.66
N ALA A 192 11.36 6.80 12.62
CA ALA A 192 12.82 6.76 12.74
C ALA A 192 13.34 5.36 13.12
N VAL A 193 12.66 4.65 14.03
CA VAL A 193 12.97 3.26 14.38
C VAL A 193 12.80 2.34 13.16
N ALA A 194 11.71 2.48 12.40
CA ALA A 194 11.48 1.69 11.20
C ALA A 194 12.57 1.92 10.13
N LEU A 195 13.00 3.17 9.91
CA LEU A 195 14.13 3.47 9.01
C LEU A 195 15.44 2.88 9.50
N GLY A 196 15.73 3.02 10.80
CA GLY A 196 16.90 2.42 11.42
C GLY A 196 16.92 0.92 11.23
N TYR A 197 15.78 0.25 11.44
CA TYR A 197 15.61 -1.17 11.18
C TYR A 197 15.88 -1.52 9.71
N LEU A 198 15.33 -0.78 8.74
CA LEU A 198 15.57 -1.05 7.32
C LEU A 198 17.07 -0.93 6.95
N ILE A 199 17.75 0.10 7.46
CA ILE A 199 19.18 0.33 7.22
C ILE A 199 20.01 -0.80 7.83
N VAL A 200 19.82 -1.07 9.13
CA VAL A 200 20.58 -2.09 9.87
C VAL A 200 20.32 -3.47 9.27
N SER A 201 19.06 -3.81 8.97
CA SER A 201 18.68 -5.08 8.37
C SER A 201 19.30 -5.26 6.99
N THR A 202 19.37 -4.21 6.17
CA THR A 202 20.04 -4.28 4.87
C THR A 202 21.54 -4.56 5.02
N LEU A 203 22.21 -3.88 5.94
CA LEU A 203 23.64 -4.09 6.20
C LEU A 203 23.92 -5.50 6.75
N VAL A 204 23.12 -5.95 7.72
CA VAL A 204 23.22 -7.29 8.29
C VAL A 204 22.91 -8.35 7.24
N TRP A 205 21.89 -8.14 6.41
CA TRP A 205 21.53 -9.07 5.33
C TRP A 205 22.66 -9.19 4.30
N LEU A 206 23.28 -8.09 3.88
CA LEU A 206 24.43 -8.10 2.97
C LEU A 206 25.64 -8.83 3.59
N TRP A 207 26.00 -8.46 4.82
CA TRP A 207 27.12 -9.07 5.53
C TRP A 207 26.93 -10.58 5.73
N SER A 208 25.75 -10.98 6.17
CA SER A 208 25.41 -12.37 6.43
C SER A 208 25.33 -13.17 5.13
N SER A 209 24.70 -12.64 4.09
CA SER A 209 24.57 -13.33 2.80
C SER A 209 25.92 -13.59 2.15
N VAL A 210 26.82 -12.61 2.15
CA VAL A 210 28.19 -12.77 1.61
C VAL A 210 28.99 -13.76 2.44
N GLY A 211 28.91 -13.69 3.77
CA GLY A 211 29.61 -14.61 4.65
C GLY A 211 29.10 -16.05 4.55
N ILE A 212 27.78 -16.26 4.49
CA ILE A 212 27.15 -17.57 4.24
C ILE A 212 27.56 -18.11 2.87
N TRP A 213 27.49 -17.29 1.81
CA TRP A 213 27.84 -17.71 0.46
C TRP A 213 29.28 -18.23 0.35
N ARG A 214 30.21 -17.50 0.97
CA ARG A 214 31.64 -17.83 1.01
C ARG A 214 31.92 -18.98 1.98
N SER A 215 31.24 -19.06 3.13
CA SER A 215 31.37 -20.19 4.05
C SER A 215 30.87 -21.48 3.40
N ALA A 216 29.77 -21.42 2.64
CA ALA A 216 29.25 -22.54 1.86
C ALA A 216 30.19 -23.00 0.74
N TYR A 217 30.96 -22.07 0.14
CA TYR A 217 32.05 -22.42 -0.79
C TYR A 217 33.09 -23.31 -0.12
N TRP A 218 33.61 -22.84 1.02
CA TRP A 218 34.70 -23.50 1.74
C TRP A 218 34.23 -24.75 2.49
N HIS A 219 32.93 -24.88 2.77
CA HIS A 219 32.38 -26.02 3.52
C HIS A 219 32.77 -27.37 2.90
N ARG A 220 32.63 -27.52 1.57
CA ARG A 220 33.03 -28.75 0.86
C ARG A 220 34.55 -28.98 0.91
N ARG A 221 35.33 -27.91 0.70
CA ARG A 221 36.81 -27.96 0.72
C ARG A 221 37.35 -28.28 2.11
N ARG A 222 36.57 -28.03 3.16
CA ARG A 222 36.86 -28.44 4.53
C ARG A 222 36.25 -29.81 4.89
N GLY A 223 35.91 -30.65 3.93
CA GLY A 223 35.38 -32.00 4.18
C GLY A 223 33.87 -32.09 4.46
N GLY A 224 33.14 -30.96 4.45
CA GLY A 224 31.70 -30.92 4.68
C GLY A 224 30.86 -31.47 3.54
N ALA A 225 29.66 -32.00 3.86
CA ALA A 225 28.77 -32.57 2.86
C ALA A 225 28.31 -31.52 1.82
N ALA A 226 28.44 -31.86 0.53
CA ALA A 226 28.15 -30.96 -0.58
C ALA A 226 26.70 -30.43 -0.59
N GLY A 227 25.74 -31.23 -0.11
CA GLY A 227 24.33 -30.86 -0.06
C GLY A 227 24.05 -29.62 0.80
N TRP A 228 24.72 -29.46 1.93
CA TRP A 228 24.50 -28.33 2.85
C TRP A 228 25.06 -27.01 2.31
N GLY A 229 26.22 -27.04 1.64
CA GLY A 229 26.76 -25.86 0.97
C GLY A 229 25.87 -25.39 -0.18
N PHE A 230 25.32 -26.34 -0.96
CA PHE A 230 24.35 -26.03 -2.01
C PHE A 230 23.06 -25.44 -1.44
N ALA A 231 22.47 -26.08 -0.42
CA ALA A 231 21.25 -25.62 0.22
C ALA A 231 21.37 -24.20 0.77
N ALA A 232 22.46 -23.89 1.48
CA ALA A 232 22.71 -22.55 2.02
C ALA A 232 22.79 -21.49 0.91
N ARG A 233 23.47 -21.78 -0.20
CA ARG A 233 23.55 -20.87 -1.36
C ARG A 233 22.21 -20.70 -2.05
N ALA A 234 21.45 -21.78 -2.22
CA ALA A 234 20.11 -21.73 -2.79
C ALA A 234 19.17 -20.85 -1.96
N LEU A 235 19.22 -20.96 -0.62
CA LEU A 235 18.43 -20.13 0.29
C LEU A 235 18.86 -18.65 0.27
N VAL A 236 20.16 -18.36 0.17
CA VAL A 236 20.65 -16.98 -0.01
C VAL A 236 20.16 -16.40 -1.34
N LEU A 237 20.19 -17.15 -2.44
CA LEU A 237 19.65 -16.70 -3.73
C LEU A 237 18.15 -16.48 -3.67
N LEU A 238 17.40 -17.42 -3.07
CA LEU A 238 15.96 -17.28 -2.89
C LEU A 238 15.64 -16.01 -2.09
N GLY A 239 16.35 -15.79 -0.97
CA GLY A 239 16.21 -14.58 -0.17
C GLY A 239 16.52 -13.30 -0.96
N ALA A 240 17.60 -13.29 -1.76
CA ALA A 240 17.93 -12.16 -2.62
C ALA A 240 16.85 -11.89 -3.67
N VAL A 241 16.33 -12.93 -4.31
CA VAL A 241 15.25 -12.83 -5.30
C VAL A 241 13.99 -12.26 -4.64
N LEU A 242 13.57 -12.79 -3.48
CA LEU A 242 12.41 -12.29 -2.74
C LEU A 242 12.58 -10.83 -2.31
N THR A 243 13.77 -10.44 -1.84
CA THR A 243 14.07 -9.04 -1.50
C THR A 243 13.98 -8.12 -2.71
N VAL A 244 14.48 -8.55 -3.88
CA VAL A 244 14.37 -7.78 -5.11
C VAL A 244 12.91 -7.62 -5.52
N PHE A 245 12.10 -8.68 -5.44
CA PHE A 245 10.66 -8.59 -5.70
C PHE A 245 9.95 -7.59 -4.78
N ARG A 246 10.35 -7.48 -3.51
CA ARG A 246 9.77 -6.54 -2.53
C ARG A 246 10.43 -5.15 -2.52
N SER A 247 11.45 -4.91 -3.33
CA SER A 247 12.27 -3.69 -3.23
C SER A 247 11.48 -2.41 -3.52
N GLY A 248 10.49 -2.45 -4.42
CA GLY A 248 9.61 -1.32 -4.70
C GLY A 248 8.74 -0.94 -3.50
N ASP A 249 8.11 -1.92 -2.87
CA ASP A 249 7.32 -1.74 -1.65
C ASP A 249 8.17 -1.17 -0.51
N ILE A 250 9.36 -1.75 -0.29
CA ILE A 250 10.31 -1.29 0.73
C ILE A 250 10.75 0.15 0.47
N ALA A 251 11.00 0.52 -0.79
CA ALA A 251 11.40 1.88 -1.14
C ALA A 251 10.29 2.90 -0.89
N LEU A 252 9.04 2.56 -1.22
CA LEU A 252 7.88 3.41 -0.93
C LEU A 252 7.68 3.60 0.58
N GLN A 253 7.75 2.51 1.35
CA GLN A 253 7.67 2.56 2.81
C GLN A 253 8.80 3.43 3.40
N ALA A 254 10.04 3.20 2.97
CA ALA A 254 11.20 3.96 3.44
C ALA A 254 11.09 5.46 3.11
N ALA A 255 10.61 5.81 1.91
CA ALA A 255 10.39 7.21 1.54
C ALA A 255 9.37 7.88 2.47
N GLU A 256 8.28 7.20 2.77
CA GLU A 256 7.24 7.71 3.65
C GLU A 256 7.70 7.83 5.10
N PHE A 257 8.36 6.80 5.65
CA PHE A 257 8.98 6.90 6.97
C PHE A 257 10.02 8.04 7.03
N GLY A 258 10.77 8.24 5.95
CA GLY A 258 11.72 9.35 5.79
C GLY A 258 11.06 10.72 5.85
N ASN A 259 9.87 10.88 5.28
CA ASN A 259 9.07 12.10 5.40
C ASN A 259 8.61 12.30 6.85
N LEU A 260 8.00 11.27 7.43
CA LEU A 260 7.47 11.27 8.79
C LEU A 260 8.53 11.61 9.84
N ALA A 261 9.70 10.97 9.77
CA ALA A 261 10.81 11.20 10.69
C ALA A 261 11.33 12.65 10.63
N ARG A 262 11.25 13.30 9.46
CA ARG A 262 11.58 14.72 9.27
C ARG A 262 10.44 15.67 9.62
N GLY A 263 9.31 15.15 10.11
CA GLY A 263 8.12 15.92 10.43
C GLY A 263 7.33 16.39 9.22
N LYS A 264 7.59 15.84 8.02
CA LYS A 264 6.81 16.09 6.81
C LYS A 264 5.74 15.02 6.69
N ASP A 265 4.48 15.41 6.66
CA ASP A 265 3.36 14.48 6.51
C ASP A 265 2.76 14.60 5.11
N SER A 266 2.69 13.48 4.37
CA SER A 266 2.06 13.38 3.05
C SER A 266 0.54 13.60 3.08
N ILE A 267 -0.09 13.41 4.25
CA ILE A 267 -1.52 13.65 4.48
C ILE A 267 -1.86 15.16 4.46
N GLY A 268 -0.88 16.02 4.73
CA GLY A 268 -1.04 17.48 4.74
C GLY A 268 -1.06 18.09 6.13
N GLU A 269 -1.69 19.24 6.28
CA GLU A 269 -1.70 20.01 7.53
C GLU A 269 -2.58 19.35 8.60
N ILE A 270 -2.18 19.55 9.86
CA ILE A 270 -2.93 19.08 11.04
C ILE A 270 -4.28 19.79 11.10
N ALA A 271 -5.32 19.05 11.49
CA ALA A 271 -6.67 19.56 11.72
C ALA A 271 -6.68 20.82 12.61
N ASP A 272 -7.56 21.76 12.26
CA ASP A 272 -7.91 22.87 13.14
C ASP A 272 -8.67 22.30 14.34
N MET A 273 -8.16 22.59 15.54
CA MET A 273 -8.71 22.13 16.80
C MET A 273 -8.96 23.29 17.74
N LYS A 274 -10.22 23.47 18.13
CA LYS A 274 -10.71 24.61 18.91
C LYS A 274 -11.74 24.19 19.95
N VAL A 275 -11.91 25.03 20.95
CA VAL A 275 -13.01 24.92 21.93
C VAL A 275 -14.17 25.80 21.45
N SER A 276 -15.41 25.34 21.60
CA SER A 276 -16.59 26.16 21.33
C SER A 276 -16.63 27.40 22.24
N PRO A 277 -17.31 28.48 21.83
CA PRO A 277 -17.42 29.70 22.64
C PRO A 277 -18.01 29.47 24.04
N ASP A 278 -18.87 28.46 24.21
CA ASP A 278 -19.47 28.10 25.49
C ASP A 278 -18.63 27.11 26.32
N GLY A 279 -17.46 26.69 25.82
CA GLY A 279 -16.54 25.79 26.52
C GLY A 279 -16.98 24.33 26.61
N ARG A 280 -18.14 23.97 26.03
CA ARG A 280 -18.74 22.64 26.19
C ARG A 280 -18.36 21.65 25.09
N GLU A 281 -17.83 22.14 23.98
CA GLU A 281 -17.47 21.30 22.84
C GLU A 281 -16.03 21.52 22.42
N LEU A 282 -15.40 20.43 22.00
CA LEU A 282 -14.15 20.45 21.25
C LEU A 282 -14.49 20.22 19.78
N ILE A 283 -13.86 20.97 18.89
CA ILE A 283 -14.11 20.91 17.46
C ILE A 283 -12.82 20.47 16.79
N LEU A 284 -12.87 19.38 16.01
CA LEU A 284 -11.78 18.88 15.17
C LEU A 284 -12.20 18.93 13.70
N ARG A 285 -11.55 19.78 12.90
CA ARG A 285 -11.81 19.92 11.45
C ARG A 285 -10.54 19.77 10.63
N GLY A 286 -10.54 18.85 9.66
CA GLY A 286 -9.40 18.62 8.76
C GLY A 286 -8.65 17.31 9.05
N ASN A 287 -7.40 17.22 8.59
CA ASN A 287 -6.68 15.94 8.57
C ASN A 287 -6.13 15.54 9.93
N ILE A 288 -6.19 14.25 10.22
CA ILE A 288 -5.52 13.65 11.38
C ILE A 288 -4.06 13.38 10.99
N ALA A 289 -3.27 14.44 10.84
CA ALA A 289 -1.86 14.36 10.49
C ALA A 289 -0.96 14.08 11.71
N VAL A 290 0.34 13.84 11.51
CA VAL A 290 1.34 13.67 12.57
C VAL A 290 1.28 14.81 13.59
N GLY A 291 1.17 14.47 14.87
CA GLY A 291 1.06 15.43 15.97
C GLY A 291 -0.37 15.93 16.22
N ALA A 292 -1.38 15.43 15.51
CA ALA A 292 -2.78 15.74 15.78
C ALA A 292 -3.18 15.33 17.20
N ALA A 293 -2.71 14.20 17.71
CA ALA A 293 -3.02 13.77 19.08
C ALA A 293 -2.43 14.72 20.13
N ASP A 294 -1.17 15.14 19.97
CA ASP A 294 -0.54 16.09 20.90
C ASP A 294 -1.26 17.46 20.89
N ARG A 295 -1.71 17.90 19.71
CA ARG A 295 -2.53 19.10 19.57
C ARG A 295 -3.89 18.92 20.25
N PHE A 296 -4.52 17.77 20.08
CA PHE A 296 -5.79 17.44 20.73
C PHE A 296 -5.65 17.44 22.26
N ASP A 297 -4.63 16.79 22.81
CA ASP A 297 -4.35 16.76 24.24
C ASP A 297 -4.19 18.17 24.82
N THR A 298 -3.49 19.05 24.09
CA THR A 298 -3.33 20.47 24.46
C THR A 298 -4.66 21.20 24.53
N VAL A 299 -5.52 21.03 23.51
CA VAL A 299 -6.83 21.70 23.45
C VAL A 299 -7.79 21.09 24.48
N LEU A 300 -7.75 19.79 24.68
CA LEU A 300 -8.53 19.07 25.69
C LEU A 300 -8.20 19.53 27.11
N ALA A 301 -6.91 19.70 27.42
CA ALA A 301 -6.46 20.22 28.72
C ALA A 301 -6.98 21.63 28.99
N ALA A 302 -7.10 22.46 27.95
CA ALA A 302 -7.66 23.81 28.04
C ALA A 302 -9.20 23.85 28.14
N ALA A 303 -9.88 22.72 27.98
CA ALA A 303 -11.34 22.63 27.96
C ALA A 303 -11.90 21.68 29.05
N PRO A 304 -11.74 22.00 30.35
CA PRO A 304 -12.16 21.13 31.45
C PRO A 304 -13.68 20.94 31.56
N GLN A 305 -14.47 21.76 30.87
CA GLN A 305 -15.94 21.62 30.83
C GLN A 305 -16.44 20.92 29.57
N ALA A 306 -15.57 20.61 28.60
CA ALA A 306 -15.98 19.96 27.38
C ALA A 306 -16.59 18.58 27.67
N LYS A 307 -17.73 18.31 27.03
CA LYS A 307 -18.45 17.04 27.08
C LYS A 307 -18.54 16.34 25.73
N THR A 308 -18.42 17.10 24.64
CA THR A 308 -18.59 16.58 23.28
C THR A 308 -17.39 16.92 22.41
N LEU A 309 -16.91 15.95 21.63
CA LEU A 309 -16.01 16.15 20.51
C LEU A 309 -16.79 16.16 19.20
N VAL A 310 -16.74 17.28 18.50
CA VAL A 310 -17.36 17.52 17.20
C VAL A 310 -16.35 17.23 16.09
N LEU A 311 -16.72 16.36 15.15
CA LEU A 311 -15.86 15.79 14.12
C LEU A 311 -16.28 16.23 12.72
N SER A 312 -15.28 16.65 11.95
CA SER A 312 -15.38 16.97 10.53
C SER A 312 -14.04 16.67 9.85
N SER A 313 -13.77 15.41 9.56
CA SER A 313 -12.44 14.95 9.14
C SER A 313 -12.50 13.91 8.01
N PRO A 314 -11.62 14.03 7.00
CA PRO A 314 -11.43 12.98 5.99
C PRO A 314 -10.62 11.78 6.50
N GLY A 315 -10.14 11.83 7.75
CA GLY A 315 -9.25 10.81 8.32
C GLY A 315 -7.78 11.24 8.32
N GLY A 316 -6.89 10.26 8.29
CA GLY A 316 -5.44 10.49 8.33
C GLY A 316 -4.67 9.33 8.96
N ARG A 317 -3.67 9.65 9.77
CA ARG A 317 -2.80 8.70 10.47
C ARG A 317 -3.59 7.95 11.53
N ILE A 318 -3.78 6.65 11.33
CA ILE A 318 -4.50 5.75 12.25
C ILE A 318 -3.92 5.82 13.66
N PHE A 319 -2.59 5.84 13.81
CA PHE A 319 -1.95 5.96 15.13
C PHE A 319 -2.37 7.23 15.89
N GLU A 320 -2.43 8.37 15.21
CA GLU A 320 -2.86 9.64 15.82
C GLU A 320 -4.35 9.61 16.16
N ALA A 321 -5.16 9.00 15.29
CA ALA A 321 -6.58 8.80 15.55
C ALA A 321 -6.82 7.90 16.76
N GLU A 322 -6.11 6.78 16.89
CA GLU A 322 -6.18 5.87 18.04
C GLU A 322 -5.86 6.58 19.36
N ARG A 323 -4.83 7.43 19.37
CA ARG A 323 -4.46 8.24 20.55
C ARG A 323 -5.56 9.24 20.93
N ILE A 324 -6.13 9.94 19.94
CA ILE A 324 -7.28 10.83 20.19
C ILE A 324 -8.47 10.02 20.72
N ALA A 325 -8.73 8.84 20.14
CA ALA A 325 -9.79 7.93 20.58
C ALA A 325 -9.58 7.48 22.04
N GLU A 326 -8.34 7.21 22.45
CA GLU A 326 -8.00 6.88 23.83
C GLU A 326 -8.26 8.05 24.77
N ALA A 327 -7.85 9.27 24.40
CA ALA A 327 -8.12 10.47 25.17
C ALA A 327 -9.64 10.73 25.31
N VAL A 328 -10.41 10.52 24.24
CA VAL A 328 -11.89 10.58 24.22
C VAL A 328 -12.49 9.59 25.22
N ARG A 329 -12.08 8.31 25.17
CA ARG A 329 -12.54 7.27 26.11
C ARG A 329 -12.19 7.61 27.55
N LYS A 330 -10.93 7.97 27.81
CA LYS A 330 -10.42 8.30 29.15
C LYS A 330 -11.16 9.49 29.76
N ARG A 331 -11.53 10.47 28.95
CA ARG A 331 -12.29 11.64 29.37
C ARG A 331 -13.80 11.38 29.48
N GLY A 332 -14.30 10.33 28.83
CA GLY A 332 -15.73 10.01 28.74
C GLY A 332 -16.51 11.01 27.89
N LEU A 333 -15.89 11.53 26.82
CA LEU A 333 -16.54 12.47 25.90
C LEU A 333 -17.58 11.77 25.02
N ASP A 334 -18.61 12.51 24.65
CA ASP A 334 -19.48 12.18 23.55
C ASP A 334 -18.83 12.58 22.23
N THR A 335 -19.26 11.97 21.13
CA THR A 335 -18.78 12.31 19.79
C THR A 335 -19.95 12.65 18.88
N ARG A 336 -19.75 13.70 18.08
CA ARG A 336 -20.75 14.18 17.14
C ARG A 336 -20.11 14.47 15.80
N VAL A 337 -20.56 13.84 14.74
CA VAL A 337 -20.16 14.21 13.38
C VAL A 337 -21.03 15.38 12.93
N ASP A 338 -20.42 16.44 12.40
CA ASP A 338 -21.16 17.59 11.85
C ASP A 338 -21.37 17.52 10.34
N ASP A 339 -20.35 17.02 9.65
CA ASP A 339 -20.21 17.09 8.21
C ASP A 339 -19.74 15.75 7.65
N ALA A 340 -18.50 15.37 7.93
CA ALA A 340 -17.97 14.08 7.51
C ALA A 340 -17.02 13.48 8.55
N CYS A 341 -17.00 12.16 8.64
CA CYS A 341 -16.03 11.40 9.43
C CYS A 341 -15.64 10.13 8.67
N MET A 342 -14.51 10.19 7.99
CA MET A 342 -14.07 9.16 7.05
C MET A 342 -12.77 8.50 7.50
N SER A 343 -12.56 7.24 7.12
CA SER A 343 -11.33 6.51 7.36
C SER A 343 -10.97 6.50 8.87
N ALA A 344 -9.73 6.81 9.23
CA ALA A 344 -9.25 6.90 10.62
C ALA A 344 -10.08 7.82 11.54
N CYS A 345 -10.87 8.78 11.02
CA CYS A 345 -11.78 9.55 11.87
C CYS A 345 -12.80 8.65 12.58
N THR A 346 -13.20 7.54 11.94
CA THR A 346 -14.19 6.63 12.50
C THR A 346 -13.69 5.90 13.74
N ASP A 347 -12.37 5.69 13.92
CA ASP A 347 -11.79 5.24 15.20
C ASP A 347 -12.10 6.22 16.34
N ILE A 348 -12.08 7.54 16.08
CA ILE A 348 -12.39 8.59 17.06
C ILE A 348 -13.89 8.65 17.35
N LEU A 349 -14.73 8.60 16.31
CA LEU A 349 -16.19 8.55 16.47
C LEU A 349 -16.59 7.38 17.38
N LEU A 350 -16.04 6.20 17.12
CA LEU A 350 -16.39 4.99 17.86
C LEU A 350 -15.93 5.00 19.32
N ALA A 351 -15.02 5.90 19.70
CA ALA A 351 -14.56 6.07 21.08
C ALA A 351 -15.52 6.87 21.98
N GLY A 352 -16.47 7.61 21.40
CA GLY A 352 -17.41 8.40 22.18
C GLY A 352 -18.36 7.54 23.01
N ARG A 353 -18.75 8.04 24.18
CA ARG A 353 -19.78 7.39 25.02
C ARG A 353 -21.13 7.40 24.29
N ASP A 354 -21.59 8.59 23.91
CA ASP A 354 -22.70 8.77 22.99
C ASP A 354 -22.18 9.21 21.60
N ARG A 355 -22.76 8.67 20.53
CA ARG A 355 -22.29 8.82 19.14
C ARG A 355 -23.43 9.31 18.27
N SER A 356 -23.27 10.50 17.70
CA SER A 356 -24.35 11.22 17.01
C SER A 356 -23.90 11.83 15.69
N ALA A 357 -24.83 11.98 14.74
CA ALA A 357 -24.59 12.63 13.46
C ALA A 357 -25.92 13.12 12.85
N PRO A 358 -25.94 14.23 12.08
CA PRO A 358 -27.10 14.58 11.27
C PRO A 358 -27.29 13.57 10.14
N ALA A 359 -28.52 13.45 9.62
CA ALA A 359 -28.83 12.56 8.50
C ALA A 359 -27.92 12.76 7.26
N ARG A 360 -27.47 14.00 7.03
CA ARG A 360 -26.62 14.38 5.89
C ARG A 360 -25.13 14.15 6.11
N ALA A 361 -24.70 13.72 7.30
CA ALA A 361 -23.28 13.53 7.56
C ALA A 361 -22.76 12.29 6.85
N ARG A 362 -21.58 12.40 6.24
CA ARG A 362 -20.93 11.29 5.55
C ARG A 362 -19.96 10.57 6.47
N ILE A 363 -20.32 9.36 6.89
CA ILE A 363 -19.46 8.48 7.68
C ILE A 363 -18.98 7.35 6.78
N GLY A 364 -17.66 7.26 6.58
CA GLY A 364 -17.08 6.44 5.51
C GLY A 364 -16.01 5.47 5.98
N PHE A 365 -16.09 4.23 5.48
CA PHE A 365 -15.22 3.11 5.88
C PHE A 365 -14.48 2.50 4.69
N HIS A 366 -13.23 2.10 4.92
CA HIS A 366 -12.42 1.33 3.98
C HIS A 366 -11.24 0.69 4.70
N GLN A 367 -10.53 -0.21 4.02
CA GLN A 367 -9.30 -0.82 4.54
C GLN A 367 -8.18 0.20 4.77
N PRO A 368 -7.35 0.04 5.82
CA PRO A 368 -6.20 0.90 6.05
C PRO A 368 -5.18 0.85 4.91
N ASP A 369 -4.44 1.93 4.74
CA ASP A 369 -3.37 2.02 3.76
C ASP A 369 -2.15 2.78 4.26
N PHE A 370 -1.02 2.45 3.66
CA PHE A 370 0.27 3.05 3.84
C PHE A 370 1.11 2.73 2.60
N PRO A 371 1.91 3.69 2.08
CA PRO A 371 2.69 3.48 0.86
C PRO A 371 3.53 2.21 0.91
N GLY A 372 3.35 1.31 -0.06
CA GLY A 372 4.11 0.07 -0.18
C GLY A 372 3.68 -1.06 0.77
N LEU A 373 2.48 -1.01 1.38
CA LEU A 373 1.92 -2.15 2.10
C LEU A 373 1.68 -3.35 1.17
N SER A 374 2.21 -4.51 1.55
CA SER A 374 1.80 -5.79 0.97
C SER A 374 0.39 -6.20 1.43
N ASP A 375 -0.25 -7.10 0.69
CA ASP A 375 -1.59 -7.62 1.03
C ASP A 375 -1.63 -8.26 2.42
N ALA A 376 -0.57 -8.98 2.80
CA ALA A 376 -0.48 -9.61 4.13
C ALA A 376 -0.34 -8.58 5.26
N GLU A 377 0.40 -7.48 5.03
CA GLU A 377 0.48 -6.38 6.01
C GLU A 377 -0.84 -5.63 6.10
N ARG A 378 -1.49 -5.35 4.97
CA ARG A 378 -2.81 -4.72 4.91
C ARG A 378 -3.87 -5.56 5.61
N TYR A 379 -3.89 -6.87 5.38
CA TYR A 379 -4.80 -7.79 6.06
C TYR A 379 -4.62 -7.71 7.58
N ARG A 380 -3.37 -7.77 8.09
CA ARG A 380 -3.10 -7.63 9.52
C ARG A 380 -3.58 -6.29 10.09
N ALA A 381 -3.33 -5.19 9.37
CA ALA A 381 -3.81 -3.87 9.78
C ALA A 381 -5.34 -3.78 9.77
N THR A 382 -5.99 -4.42 8.79
CA THR A 382 -7.45 -4.50 8.67
C THR A 382 -8.06 -5.29 9.83
N MET A 383 -7.45 -6.42 10.22
CA MET A 383 -7.91 -7.20 11.38
C MET A 383 -7.72 -6.44 12.70
N ALA A 384 -6.60 -5.72 12.86
CA ALA A 384 -6.42 -4.86 14.03
C ALA A 384 -7.49 -3.75 14.11
N MET A 385 -7.89 -3.17 12.98
CA MET A 385 -9.00 -2.21 12.92
C MET A 385 -10.35 -2.87 13.21
N HIS A 386 -10.60 -4.07 12.64
CA HIS A 386 -11.79 -4.87 12.92
C HIS A 386 -11.98 -5.08 14.43
N ASP A 387 -10.95 -5.57 15.11
CA ASP A 387 -11.01 -5.88 16.54
C ASP A 387 -11.33 -4.64 17.38
N ARG A 388 -10.81 -3.47 17.01
CA ARG A 388 -11.14 -2.20 17.67
C ARG A 388 -12.60 -1.81 17.49
N TYR A 389 -13.19 -2.04 16.31
CA TYR A 389 -14.57 -1.66 16.04
C TYR A 389 -15.54 -2.58 16.78
N VAL A 390 -15.24 -3.88 16.81
CA VAL A 390 -15.98 -4.85 17.63
C VAL A 390 -15.85 -4.50 19.11
N ALA A 391 -14.65 -4.14 19.59
CA ALA A 391 -14.44 -3.70 20.97
C ALA A 391 -15.20 -2.39 21.31
N ALA A 392 -15.45 -1.54 20.31
CA ALA A 392 -16.30 -0.36 20.44
C ALA A 392 -17.83 -0.66 20.35
N GLY A 393 -18.20 -1.95 20.34
CA GLY A 393 -19.57 -2.43 20.36
C GLY A 393 -20.28 -2.39 19.01
N VAL A 394 -19.57 -2.19 17.90
CA VAL A 394 -20.17 -2.25 16.56
C VAL A 394 -20.49 -3.71 16.21
N LYS A 395 -21.65 -3.95 15.59
CA LYS A 395 -22.04 -5.31 15.17
C LYS A 395 -21.02 -5.88 14.19
N GLU A 396 -20.53 -7.09 14.48
CA GLU A 396 -19.47 -7.74 13.70
C GLU A 396 -19.76 -7.83 12.20
N ALA A 397 -21.00 -8.17 11.81
CA ALA A 397 -21.40 -8.21 10.40
C ALA A 397 -21.21 -6.87 9.67
N PHE A 398 -21.49 -5.75 10.34
CA PHE A 398 -21.22 -4.42 9.80
C PHE A 398 -19.71 -4.16 9.70
N VAL A 399 -18.93 -4.56 10.71
CA VAL A 399 -17.46 -4.39 10.68
C VAL A 399 -16.86 -5.15 9.49
N TRP A 400 -17.29 -6.39 9.25
CA TRP A 400 -16.85 -7.14 8.06
C TRP A 400 -17.15 -6.42 6.75
N GLN A 401 -18.32 -5.79 6.63
CA GLN A 401 -18.67 -4.98 5.47
C GLN A 401 -17.85 -3.69 5.39
N ALA A 402 -17.60 -3.02 6.52
CA ALA A 402 -16.77 -1.83 6.63
C ALA A 402 -15.31 -2.07 6.19
N MET A 403 -14.84 -3.31 6.30
CA MET A 403 -13.49 -3.72 5.90
C MET A 403 -13.40 -4.29 4.47
N GLN A 404 -14.48 -4.35 3.71
CA GLN A 404 -14.44 -4.78 2.30
C GLN A 404 -13.85 -3.73 1.33
N PRO A 405 -14.20 -2.43 1.43
CA PRO A 405 -13.75 -1.46 0.43
C PRO A 405 -12.23 -1.33 0.44
N PRO A 406 -11.54 -1.52 -0.70
CA PRO A 406 -10.10 -1.28 -0.80
C PRO A 406 -9.79 0.21 -0.58
N PRO A 407 -8.54 0.57 -0.25
CA PRO A 407 -8.15 1.94 0.10
C PRO A 407 -8.51 3.04 -0.90
N GLN A 408 -8.66 2.69 -2.17
CA GLN A 408 -8.98 3.62 -3.25
C GLN A 408 -10.49 3.88 -3.38
N SER A 409 -11.30 3.28 -2.51
CA SER A 409 -12.75 3.38 -2.48
C SER A 409 -13.23 3.51 -1.03
N MET A 410 -14.50 3.84 -0.84
CA MET A 410 -15.08 3.99 0.48
C MET A 410 -16.54 3.56 0.46
N TRP A 411 -16.98 2.88 1.53
CA TRP A 411 -18.38 2.58 1.75
C TRP A 411 -18.98 3.59 2.72
N PHE A 412 -20.14 4.13 2.35
CA PHE A 412 -20.90 5.10 3.14
C PHE A 412 -22.25 4.48 3.49
N PRO A 413 -22.41 3.92 4.71
CA PRO A 413 -23.68 3.36 5.13
C PRO A 413 -24.71 4.45 5.37
N THR A 414 -25.97 4.09 5.24
CA THR A 414 -27.11 4.94 5.57
C THR A 414 -27.19 5.21 7.08
N ALA A 415 -27.90 6.27 7.47
CA ALA A 415 -28.11 6.61 8.88
C ALA A 415 -28.75 5.45 9.67
N ASP A 416 -29.72 4.75 9.08
CA ASP A 416 -30.36 3.60 9.72
C ASP A 416 -29.40 2.44 9.93
N GLU A 417 -28.56 2.11 8.95
CA GLU A 417 -27.53 1.07 9.09
C GLU A 417 -26.49 1.44 10.16
N LEU A 418 -26.10 2.71 10.24
CA LEU A 418 -25.15 3.18 11.26
C LEU A 418 -25.74 3.04 12.67
N VAL A 419 -27.02 3.35 12.85
CA VAL A 419 -27.72 3.18 14.14
C VAL A 419 -27.90 1.69 14.45
N ASP A 420 -28.40 0.91 13.49
CA ASP A 420 -28.68 -0.51 13.68
C ASP A 420 -27.39 -1.30 13.94
N ALA A 421 -26.26 -0.88 13.37
CA ALA A 421 -24.95 -1.46 13.62
C ALA A 421 -24.28 -1.01 14.93
N ASN A 422 -24.91 -0.10 15.67
CA ASN A 422 -24.33 0.55 16.86
C ASN A 422 -23.02 1.31 16.54
N VAL A 423 -22.94 1.95 15.37
CA VAL A 423 -21.94 3.00 15.09
C VAL A 423 -22.41 4.33 15.67
N LEU A 424 -23.70 4.64 15.53
CA LEU A 424 -24.38 5.76 16.19
C LEU A 424 -25.29 5.21 17.30
N THR A 425 -25.28 5.81 18.49
CA THR A 425 -26.01 5.29 19.66
C THR A 425 -27.39 5.92 19.85
N THR A 426 -27.70 7.03 19.17
CA THR A 426 -28.97 7.76 19.39
C THR A 426 -29.72 8.04 18.08
N ARG A 427 -30.99 7.61 18.00
CA ARG A 427 -31.91 7.94 16.88
C ARG A 427 -32.36 9.40 16.86
N GLU A 428 -32.50 10.06 18.02
CA GLU A 428 -32.92 11.48 18.11
C GLU A 428 -31.95 12.47 17.45
N ALA A 429 -30.68 12.08 17.27
CA ALA A 429 -29.63 12.93 16.69
C ALA A 429 -29.74 13.11 15.17
N VAL A 430 -30.32 12.14 14.47
CA VAL A 430 -30.56 12.21 13.01
C VAL A 430 -31.63 13.27 12.71
N VAL A 431 -32.59 13.44 13.62
CA VAL A 431 -33.79 14.30 13.45
C VAL A 431 -33.55 15.74 13.90
N ARG A 432 -32.89 16.00 15.05
CA ARG A 432 -32.72 17.38 15.57
C ARG A 432 -31.84 18.27 14.68
N ALA A 433 -30.88 17.71 13.94
CA ALA A 433 -29.98 18.48 13.08
C ALA A 433 -30.53 18.73 11.66
N SER A 434 -31.70 18.17 11.32
CA SER A 434 -32.50 18.64 10.17
C SER A 434 -32.92 20.11 10.36
N ALA A 435 -33.06 20.56 11.61
CA ALA A 435 -33.46 21.94 11.96
C ALA A 435 -32.30 22.94 12.07
N SER A 436 -31.04 22.50 12.18
CA SER A 436 -29.88 23.41 12.13
C SER A 436 -29.42 23.58 10.68
N GLY A 437 -29.83 24.71 10.11
CA GLY A 437 -29.52 25.14 8.76
C GLY A 437 -28.03 25.10 8.41
N ARG A 438 -27.79 24.98 7.10
CA ARG A 438 -26.51 25.14 6.42
C ARG A 438 -25.70 26.26 7.10
N ALA A 439 -24.50 25.96 7.59
CA ALA A 439 -23.57 27.03 7.96
C ALA A 439 -23.39 27.94 6.73
N PRO A 440 -23.62 29.26 6.81
CA PRO A 440 -23.43 30.13 5.68
C PRO A 440 -21.93 30.25 5.41
N GLY A 441 -21.46 29.56 4.37
CA GLY A 441 -20.08 29.68 3.87
C GLY A 441 -19.49 28.37 3.35
N GLY A 442 -18.95 28.42 2.12
CA GLY A 442 -18.05 27.40 1.57
C GLY A 442 -18.66 26.05 1.20
N GLU A 443 -17.93 25.29 0.37
CA GLU A 443 -18.19 23.89 0.09
C GLU A 443 -17.71 23.01 1.26
N THR A 444 -18.57 22.13 1.77
CA THR A 444 -18.28 21.23 2.91
C THR A 444 -17.39 20.03 2.51
N LEU A 445 -16.88 19.25 3.47
CA LEU A 445 -16.15 18.02 3.16
C LEU A 445 -17.06 16.95 2.58
N ALA A 446 -18.29 16.81 3.09
CA ALA A 446 -19.29 15.91 2.52
C ALA A 446 -19.58 16.28 1.05
N ASP A 447 -19.75 17.57 0.76
CA ASP A 447 -19.97 18.10 -0.59
C ASP A 447 -18.82 17.73 -1.55
N LYS A 448 -17.56 17.96 -1.12
CA LYS A 448 -16.38 17.63 -1.93
C LYS A 448 -16.30 16.15 -2.23
N SER A 449 -16.54 15.33 -1.21
CA SER A 449 -16.55 13.87 -1.34
C SER A 449 -17.63 13.43 -2.35
N LEU A 450 -18.85 13.97 -2.24
CA LEU A 450 -19.96 13.59 -3.11
C LEU A 450 -19.68 13.96 -4.57
N ARG A 451 -19.12 15.16 -4.79
CA ARG A 451 -18.71 15.61 -6.12
C ARG A 451 -17.64 14.71 -6.73
N ASN A 452 -16.67 14.29 -5.94
CA ASN A 452 -15.64 13.34 -6.39
C ASN A 452 -16.25 11.98 -6.77
N ASP A 453 -17.18 11.46 -5.97
CA ASP A 453 -17.86 10.19 -6.26
C ASP A 453 -18.64 10.25 -7.57
N LEU A 454 -19.37 11.36 -7.81
CA LEU A 454 -20.06 11.61 -9.07
C LEU A 454 -19.08 11.70 -10.24
N ALA A 455 -17.95 12.41 -10.08
CA ALA A 455 -16.94 12.55 -11.12
C ALA A 455 -16.28 11.21 -11.48
N VAL A 456 -15.95 10.38 -10.47
CA VAL A 456 -15.41 9.02 -10.65
C VAL A 456 -16.43 8.13 -11.37
N THR A 457 -17.70 8.19 -10.95
CA THR A 457 -18.79 7.43 -11.58
C THR A 457 -18.98 7.83 -13.04
N ALA A 458 -18.98 9.14 -13.33
CA ALA A 458 -19.07 9.65 -14.69
C ALA A 458 -17.87 9.24 -15.55
N ALA A 459 -16.65 9.29 -15.01
CA ALA A 459 -15.44 8.85 -15.71
C ALA A 459 -15.49 7.36 -16.07
N LYS A 460 -15.95 6.51 -15.13
CA LYS A 460 -16.17 5.07 -15.38
C LYS A 460 -17.18 4.82 -16.48
N LEU A 461 -18.31 5.53 -16.46
CA LEU A 461 -19.33 5.42 -17.52
C LEU A 461 -18.77 5.90 -18.87
N ASN A 462 -18.02 7.00 -18.88
CA ASN A 462 -17.42 7.57 -20.09
C ASN A 462 -16.36 6.67 -20.73
N ALA A 463 -15.63 5.86 -19.96
CA ALA A 463 -14.65 4.92 -20.49
C ALA A 463 -15.27 3.90 -21.49
N GLY A 464 -16.58 3.66 -21.40
CA GLY A 464 -17.32 2.81 -22.33
C GLY A 464 -18.11 3.56 -23.41
N THR A 465 -18.04 4.89 -23.47
CA THR A 465 -18.85 5.70 -24.40
C THR A 465 -18.15 6.01 -25.73
N PRO A 466 -18.89 6.13 -26.85
CA PRO A 466 -20.34 5.93 -26.98
C PRO A 466 -20.73 4.46 -26.86
N ARG A 467 -21.77 4.18 -26.06
CA ARG A 467 -22.23 2.82 -25.75
C ARG A 467 -23.66 2.60 -26.20
N GLN A 468 -23.92 1.61 -27.04
CA GLN A 468 -25.28 1.19 -27.35
C GLN A 468 -25.90 0.52 -26.11
N VAL A 469 -26.96 1.11 -25.56
CA VAL A 469 -27.68 0.60 -24.38
C VAL A 469 -28.76 -0.38 -24.80
N ASP A 470 -29.42 -0.10 -25.91
CA ASP A 470 -30.42 -0.96 -26.55
C ASP A 470 -30.44 -0.72 -28.07
N ARG A 471 -31.32 -1.40 -28.82
CA ARG A 471 -31.41 -1.29 -30.29
C ARG A 471 -31.65 0.13 -30.80
N LEU A 472 -32.19 1.01 -29.97
CA LEU A 472 -32.62 2.37 -30.30
C LEU A 472 -31.85 3.45 -29.53
N THR A 473 -31.19 3.14 -28.42
CA THR A 473 -30.59 4.14 -27.53
C THR A 473 -29.08 3.96 -27.40
N THR A 474 -28.33 5.04 -27.60
CA THR A 474 -26.88 5.09 -27.38
C THR A 474 -26.55 6.14 -26.31
N LEU A 475 -25.84 5.75 -25.25
CA LEU A 475 -25.22 6.69 -24.31
C LEU A 475 -24.03 7.36 -24.99
N GLU A 476 -24.08 8.67 -25.18
CA GLU A 476 -23.02 9.43 -25.84
C GLU A 476 -21.88 9.80 -24.89
N HIS A 477 -22.23 10.36 -23.73
CA HIS A 477 -21.29 10.79 -22.70
C HIS A 477 -22.06 11.10 -21.41
N VAL A 478 -21.31 11.25 -20.33
CA VAL A 478 -21.76 11.65 -19.00
C VAL A 478 -20.95 12.86 -18.55
N SER A 479 -21.62 13.87 -18.01
CA SER A 479 -20.97 15.07 -17.46
C SER A 479 -21.39 15.30 -16.02
N VAL A 480 -20.54 15.97 -15.23
CA VAL A 480 -20.84 16.34 -13.85
C VAL A 480 -20.68 17.85 -13.72
N ALA A 481 -21.72 18.51 -13.22
CA ALA A 481 -21.73 19.92 -12.91
C ALA A 481 -22.31 20.13 -11.50
N GLY A 482 -21.45 20.51 -10.55
CA GLY A 482 -21.81 20.55 -9.13
C GLY A 482 -22.24 19.16 -8.65
N PHE A 483 -23.46 19.05 -8.10
CA PHE A 483 -24.05 17.79 -7.65
C PHE A 483 -24.94 17.11 -8.70
N THR A 484 -24.94 17.59 -9.94
CA THR A 484 -25.76 17.03 -11.01
C THR A 484 -24.89 16.22 -11.96
N MET A 485 -25.13 14.91 -12.04
CA MET A 485 -24.57 14.04 -13.06
C MET A 485 -25.58 13.90 -14.21
N THR A 486 -25.18 14.35 -15.39
CA THR A 486 -26.03 14.33 -16.60
C THR A 486 -25.55 13.25 -17.56
N GLN A 487 -26.42 12.28 -17.84
CA GLN A 487 -26.20 11.25 -18.85
C GLN A 487 -26.92 11.65 -20.15
N VAL A 488 -26.16 11.78 -21.25
CA VAL A 488 -26.68 12.22 -22.54
C VAL A 488 -26.84 11.03 -23.47
N TYR A 489 -28.06 10.79 -23.95
CA TYR A 489 -28.42 9.70 -24.83
C TYR A 489 -28.86 10.21 -26.20
N ARG A 490 -28.52 9.46 -27.25
CA ARG A 490 -29.04 9.63 -28.60
C ARG A 490 -30.00 8.49 -28.92
N MET A 491 -31.20 8.82 -29.36
CA MET A 491 -32.19 7.85 -29.81
C MET A 491 -32.25 7.77 -31.33
N ASN A 492 -32.22 6.55 -31.85
CA ASN A 492 -32.20 6.22 -33.27
C ASN A 492 -33.62 6.11 -33.86
N ILE A 493 -34.54 6.97 -33.41
CA ILE A 493 -35.96 6.99 -33.79
C ILE A 493 -36.36 8.36 -34.36
N GLY A 494 -37.45 8.39 -35.14
CA GLY A 494 -38.08 9.62 -35.61
C GLY A 494 -38.82 10.37 -34.48
N ARG A 495 -39.48 11.47 -34.82
CA ARG A 495 -40.24 12.29 -33.87
C ARG A 495 -41.47 11.52 -33.38
N VAL A 496 -41.40 10.93 -32.18
CA VAL A 496 -42.53 10.26 -31.51
C VAL A 496 -43.11 11.20 -30.45
N GLU A 497 -44.43 11.28 -30.32
CA GLU A 497 -45.08 12.00 -29.22
C GLU A 497 -44.95 11.20 -27.91
N PHE A 498 -44.14 11.72 -26.98
CA PHE A 498 -43.87 11.07 -25.68
C PHE A 498 -44.90 11.42 -24.59
N ALA A 499 -45.95 12.19 -24.89
CA ALA A 499 -46.86 12.73 -23.89
C ALA A 499 -47.49 11.63 -23.00
N GLY A 500 -47.88 10.49 -23.57
CA GLY A 500 -48.44 9.35 -22.83
C GLY A 500 -47.41 8.40 -22.19
N SER A 501 -46.14 8.45 -22.63
CA SER A 501 -45.07 7.53 -22.19
C SER A 501 -44.08 8.14 -21.21
N ARG A 502 -44.09 9.47 -21.06
CA ARG A 502 -43.17 10.23 -20.19
C ARG A 502 -43.27 9.77 -18.73
N ALA A 503 -44.47 9.66 -18.16
CA ALA A 503 -44.65 9.23 -16.77
C ALA A 503 -44.08 7.82 -16.50
N ARG A 504 -44.29 6.86 -17.43
CA ARG A 504 -43.73 5.50 -17.33
C ARG A 504 -42.21 5.51 -17.42
N MET A 505 -41.65 6.31 -18.31
CA MET A 505 -40.19 6.44 -18.46
C MET A 505 -39.55 7.10 -17.25
N GLN A 506 -40.17 8.13 -16.69
CA GLN A 506 -39.73 8.78 -15.45
C GLN A 506 -39.72 7.79 -14.27
N ALA A 507 -40.80 7.01 -14.10
CA ALA A 507 -40.86 5.97 -13.08
C ALA A 507 -39.77 4.89 -13.27
N GLY A 508 -39.50 4.51 -14.53
CA GLY A 508 -38.43 3.57 -14.88
C GLY A 508 -37.03 4.10 -14.57
N LEU A 509 -36.75 5.37 -14.90
CA LEU A 509 -35.47 6.03 -14.61
C LEU A 509 -35.26 6.25 -13.12
N ARG A 510 -36.30 6.64 -12.39
CA ARG A 510 -36.25 6.70 -10.92
C ARG A 510 -35.96 5.34 -10.33
N ARG A 511 -36.65 4.28 -10.79
CA ARG A 511 -36.38 2.91 -10.34
C ARG A 511 -34.94 2.49 -10.66
N LEU A 512 -34.40 2.82 -11.83
CA LEU A 512 -33.03 2.51 -12.23
C LEU A 512 -32.01 3.15 -11.28
N VAL A 513 -32.15 4.46 -10.99
CA VAL A 513 -31.27 5.18 -10.06
C VAL A 513 -31.44 4.65 -8.64
N CYS A 514 -32.67 4.48 -8.18
CA CYS A 514 -32.95 4.13 -6.79
C CYS A 514 -32.82 2.63 -6.48
N SER A 515 -32.70 1.77 -7.49
CA SER A 515 -32.38 0.35 -7.31
C SER A 515 -30.89 0.11 -7.09
N ASP A 516 -30.04 1.02 -7.58
CA ASP A 516 -28.62 0.98 -7.30
C ASP A 516 -28.37 1.68 -5.96
N ARG A 517 -27.78 0.93 -5.02
CA ARG A 517 -27.61 1.40 -3.65
C ARG A 517 -26.76 2.67 -3.57
N ALA A 518 -25.63 2.71 -4.30
CA ALA A 518 -24.72 3.84 -4.29
C ALA A 518 -25.36 5.10 -4.90
N SER A 519 -26.13 4.93 -5.98
CA SER A 519 -26.87 6.04 -6.61
C SER A 519 -28.02 6.53 -5.73
N ALA A 520 -28.74 5.64 -5.05
CA ALA A 520 -29.79 6.00 -4.10
C ALA A 520 -29.23 6.79 -2.89
N GLU A 521 -28.10 6.35 -2.34
CA GLU A 521 -27.36 7.05 -1.29
C GLU A 521 -26.91 8.44 -1.77
N ALA A 522 -26.32 8.55 -2.97
CA ALA A 522 -25.93 9.84 -3.54
C ALA A 522 -27.14 10.79 -3.69
N VAL A 523 -28.31 10.29 -4.10
CA VAL A 523 -29.55 11.09 -4.16
C VAL A 523 -29.99 11.56 -2.77
N ALA A 524 -29.89 10.70 -1.74
CA ALA A 524 -30.18 11.09 -0.36
C ALA A 524 -29.22 12.19 0.14
N ASP A 525 -27.97 12.18 -0.33
CA ASP A 525 -26.95 13.19 -0.05
C ASP A 525 -27.10 14.47 -0.92
N GLY A 526 -28.13 14.55 -1.75
CA GLY A 526 -28.46 15.74 -2.56
C GLY A 526 -27.94 15.73 -3.99
N ALA A 527 -27.39 14.61 -4.47
CA ALA A 527 -27.06 14.44 -5.88
C ALA A 527 -28.30 14.41 -6.77
N ARG A 528 -28.12 14.84 -8.02
CA ARG A 528 -29.16 14.83 -9.05
C ARG A 528 -28.69 14.02 -10.23
N PHE A 529 -29.48 13.04 -10.64
CA PHE A 529 -29.19 12.23 -11.82
C PHE A 529 -30.08 12.70 -12.96
N ALA A 530 -29.50 13.48 -13.88
CA ALA A 530 -30.18 13.99 -15.05
C ALA A 530 -29.97 13.05 -16.25
N PHE A 531 -31.03 12.80 -17.00
CA PHE A 531 -31.04 11.98 -18.21
C PHE A 531 -31.57 12.84 -19.35
N LEU A 532 -30.72 13.10 -20.35
CA LEU A 532 -31.04 13.93 -21.51
C LEU A 532 -31.07 13.06 -22.77
N TYR A 533 -32.23 12.94 -23.40
CA TYR A 533 -32.43 12.19 -24.64
C TYR A 533 -32.55 13.14 -25.82
N LYS A 534 -31.75 12.88 -26.87
CA LYS A 534 -31.74 13.64 -28.12
C LYS A 534 -32.12 12.75 -29.31
N ASP A 535 -32.72 13.34 -30.34
CA ASP A 535 -33.01 12.64 -31.60
C ASP A 535 -31.75 12.47 -32.46
N ARG A 536 -31.88 11.84 -33.63
CA ARG A 536 -30.77 11.68 -34.60
C ARG A 536 -30.15 13.01 -35.04
N ALA A 537 -30.91 14.11 -35.02
CA ALA A 537 -30.47 15.45 -35.41
C ALA A 537 -29.90 16.24 -34.22
N GLY A 538 -29.78 15.63 -33.03
CA GLY A 538 -29.26 16.25 -31.82
C GLY A 538 -30.25 17.16 -31.09
N ARG A 539 -31.53 17.18 -31.51
CA ARG A 539 -32.56 18.01 -30.87
C ARG A 539 -33.05 17.33 -29.58
N PRO A 540 -33.26 18.07 -28.49
CA PRO A 540 -33.76 17.51 -27.24
C PRO A 540 -35.16 16.93 -27.43
N MET A 541 -35.35 15.70 -26.97
CA MET A 541 -36.64 14.99 -27.00
C MET A 541 -37.26 14.91 -25.60
N LEU A 542 -36.45 14.51 -24.62
CA LEU A 542 -36.88 14.30 -23.25
C LEU A 542 -35.72 14.59 -22.30
N ASP A 543 -36.03 15.24 -21.19
CA ASP A 543 -35.18 15.37 -20.03
C ASP A 543 -35.92 14.90 -18.77
N TYR A 544 -35.19 14.25 -17.87
CA TYR A 544 -35.70 13.92 -16.55
C TYR A 544 -34.57 13.95 -15.55
N THR A 545 -34.85 14.46 -14.35
CA THR A 545 -33.88 14.50 -13.26
C THR A 545 -34.45 13.76 -12.06
N VAL A 546 -33.73 12.75 -11.59
CA VAL A 546 -34.03 12.10 -10.31
C VAL A 546 -33.40 12.93 -9.19
N THR A 547 -34.25 13.46 -8.32
CA THR A 547 -33.87 14.28 -7.16
C THR A 547 -34.34 13.67 -5.83
N SER A 548 -35.16 12.63 -5.87
CA SER A 548 -35.57 11.86 -4.69
C SER A 548 -35.87 10.40 -5.06
N CYS A 549 -35.64 9.50 -4.09
CA CYS A 549 -36.05 8.10 -4.17
C CYS A 549 -37.37 7.80 -3.44
N ALA A 550 -37.99 8.81 -2.83
CA ALA A 550 -39.35 8.71 -2.31
C ALA A 550 -40.37 8.64 -3.46
N ALA A 551 -41.40 7.80 -3.28
CA ALA A 551 -42.38 7.46 -4.31
C ALA A 551 -43.32 8.62 -4.68
#